data_AF-K1RAM3-F1
#
_entry.id   AF-K1RAM3-F1
#
_cell.length_a   1.000
_cell.length_b   1.000
_cell.length_c   1.000
_cell.angle_alpha   90.00
_cell.angle_beta   90.00
_cell.angle_gamma   90.00
#
_symmetry.space_group_name_H-M   'P 1'
#
loop_
_entity.id
_entity.type
_entity.pdbx_description
1 polymer ?
#
loop_
_entity_poly.entity_id
_entity_poly.type
_entity_poly.pdbx_seq_one_letter_code
_entity_poly.pdbx_strand_id
1 'polypeptide(L)'
;MIDNKQPSVLASLDWWTIGLYLALLIFGWVSVCGASYNYGDNEIFSLGARSGMQIIWIGTSIALGLVILLLDDRFYDTFSYVIYGVLILLLFATIFNPHSIKGSHSWLVLGPLRLQPAEFGKFATALAVAKFMSSYGFSMQNLKHFMAAVGIIVLPMLCIVGQRETGSALVYLSFFLMLYREGMPGAILFTGVSMVAYFVVGVKYENVMMWDTYTSVGKFVVLLLVQIFTAGMVNSYTGDRKQALIILAYS
;
A
#
# COMPACT_ATOMS: atom_id res chain seq x y z
N MET A 1 36.71 16.15 -27.86
CA MET A 1 36.50 15.34 -26.65
C MET A 1 35.36 15.98 -25.89
N ILE A 2 34.16 15.39 -25.94
CA ILE A 2 33.01 15.88 -25.18
C ILE A 2 33.23 15.40 -23.75
N ASP A 3 33.43 16.35 -22.85
CA ASP A 3 33.67 16.12 -21.43
C ASP A 3 32.38 15.56 -20.81
N ASN A 4 32.22 14.24 -20.87
CA ASN A 4 31.07 13.52 -20.33
C ASN A 4 31.19 13.42 -18.81
N LYS A 5 31.19 14.57 -18.11
CA LYS A 5 31.01 14.60 -16.66
C LYS A 5 29.57 14.17 -16.42
N GLN A 6 29.40 12.93 -15.96
CA GLN A 6 28.14 12.50 -15.38
C GLN A 6 27.71 13.59 -14.38
N PRO A 7 26.49 14.13 -14.48
CA PRO A 7 26.03 15.14 -13.55
C PRO A 7 26.23 14.61 -12.14
N SER A 8 26.77 15.43 -11.24
CA SER A 8 26.88 15.05 -9.83
C SER A 8 25.49 14.65 -9.34
N VAL A 9 25.40 13.62 -8.50
CA VAL A 9 24.12 13.09 -7.98
C VAL A 9 23.24 14.20 -7.38
N LEU A 10 23.89 15.24 -6.82
CA LEU A 10 23.24 16.41 -6.25
C LEU A 10 22.65 17.39 -7.29
N ALA A 11 23.19 17.43 -8.51
CA ALA A 11 22.69 18.29 -9.59
C ALA A 11 21.52 17.65 -10.35
N SER A 12 21.39 16.33 -10.32
CA SER A 12 20.25 15.59 -10.90
C SER A 12 19.03 15.51 -9.97
N LEU A 13 19.12 16.06 -8.75
CA LEU A 13 18.03 16.05 -7.79
C LEU A 13 16.90 17.00 -8.18
N ASP A 14 15.66 16.51 -8.08
CA ASP A 14 14.48 17.36 -8.15
C ASP A 14 14.31 18.14 -6.83
N TRP A 15 14.86 19.34 -6.81
CA TRP A 15 14.79 20.27 -5.68
C TRP A 15 13.36 20.65 -5.28
N TRP A 16 12.38 20.55 -6.19
CA TRP A 16 10.98 20.84 -5.88
C TRP A 16 10.39 19.77 -4.98
N THR A 17 10.63 18.51 -5.31
CA THR A 17 10.22 17.36 -4.49
C THR A 17 10.87 17.41 -3.09
N ILE A 18 12.16 17.73 -3.01
CA ILE A 18 12.86 17.89 -1.73
C ILE A 18 12.28 19.06 -0.92
N GLY A 19 12.01 20.19 -1.56
CA GLY A 19 11.41 21.36 -0.90
C GLY A 19 10.03 21.05 -0.32
N LEU A 20 9.17 20.37 -1.08
CA LEU A 20 7.86 19.93 -0.60
C LEU A 20 7.97 18.94 0.57
N TYR A 21 8.90 17.98 0.49
CA TYR A 21 9.17 17.04 1.57
C TYR A 21 9.60 17.75 2.87
N LEU A 22 10.54 18.68 2.78
CA LEU A 22 11.01 19.46 3.94
C LEU A 22 9.89 20.33 4.53
N ALA A 23 9.06 20.95 3.69
CA ALA A 23 7.91 21.72 4.15
C ALA A 23 6.91 20.84 4.93
N LEU A 24 6.59 19.64 4.42
CA LEU A 24 5.72 18.70 5.11
C LEU A 24 6.31 18.23 6.43
N LEU A 25 7.62 17.99 6.51
CA LEU A 25 8.29 17.65 7.77
C LEU A 25 8.19 18.77 8.80
N ILE A 26 8.40 20.03 8.39
CA ILE A 26 8.31 21.19 9.28
C ILE A 26 6.87 21.35 9.78
N PHE A 27 5.88 21.32 8.90
CA PHE A 27 4.47 21.41 9.29
C PHE A 27 4.04 20.25 10.18
N GLY A 28 4.49 19.03 9.89
CA GLY A 28 4.26 17.85 10.71
C GLY A 28 4.85 18.00 12.11
N TRP A 29 6.10 18.46 12.20
CA TRP A 29 6.76 18.70 13.49
C TRP A 29 6.05 19.78 14.30
N VAL A 30 5.70 20.92 13.68
CA VAL A 30 4.92 21.99 14.32
C VAL A 30 3.57 21.47 14.84
N SER A 31 2.88 20.64 14.05
CA SER A 31 1.61 20.02 14.46
C SER A 31 1.79 19.12 15.69
N VAL A 32 2.86 18.32 15.75
CA VAL A 32 3.15 17.47 16.91
C VAL A 32 3.50 18.30 18.15
N CYS A 33 4.29 19.37 17.98
CA CYS A 33 4.59 20.32 19.06
C CYS A 33 3.31 20.93 19.62
N GLY A 34 2.38 21.37 18.76
CA GLY A 34 1.09 21.93 19.17
C GLY A 34 0.18 20.91 19.87
N ALA A 35 0.10 19.68 19.35
CA ALA A 35 -0.77 18.64 19.89
C ALA A 35 -0.25 18.01 21.19
N SER A 36 1.06 18.07 21.45
CA SER A 36 1.70 17.51 22.64
C SER A 36 1.99 18.57 23.71
N TYR A 37 1.57 19.82 23.49
CA TYR A 37 1.82 20.92 24.42
C TYR A 37 0.88 20.84 25.63
N ASN A 38 1.45 20.54 26.80
CA ASN A 38 0.76 20.67 28.09
C ASN A 38 1.21 21.97 28.77
N TYR A 39 0.26 22.74 29.30
CA TYR A 39 0.55 23.97 30.03
C TYR A 39 1.32 23.65 31.33
N GLY A 40 2.55 24.14 31.44
CA GLY A 40 3.36 24.08 32.67
C GLY A 40 4.77 23.52 32.53
N ASP A 41 5.04 22.72 31.49
CA ASP A 41 6.34 22.09 31.27
C ASP A 41 7.01 22.63 30.00
N ASN A 42 8.16 23.29 30.15
CA ASN A 42 9.02 23.74 29.04
C ASN A 42 9.79 22.57 28.40
N GLU A 43 9.10 21.49 28.05
CA GLU A 43 9.69 20.24 27.56
C GLU A 43 9.80 20.17 26.02
N ILE A 44 9.57 21.26 25.30
CA ILE A 44 9.58 21.31 23.82
C ILE A 44 10.90 20.80 23.22
N PHE A 45 12.04 21.04 23.90
CA PHE A 45 13.38 20.62 23.46
C PHE A 45 13.99 19.49 24.31
N SER A 46 13.25 18.91 25.25
CA SER A 46 13.78 17.81 26.05
C SER A 46 13.81 16.52 25.20
N LEU A 47 14.94 15.82 25.20
CA LEU A 47 15.14 14.59 24.41
C LEU A 47 14.30 13.39 24.92
N GLY A 48 13.69 13.52 26.11
CA GLY A 48 12.75 12.55 26.67
C GLY A 48 11.30 12.79 26.26
N ALA A 49 10.95 14.02 25.85
CA ALA A 49 9.59 14.34 25.40
C ALA A 49 9.33 13.83 23.98
N ARG A 50 8.05 13.58 23.68
CA ARG A 50 7.58 13.10 22.37
C ARG A 50 7.99 14.02 21.22
N SER A 51 8.10 15.32 21.49
CA SER A 51 8.58 16.34 20.54
C SER A 51 10.07 16.18 20.22
N GLY A 52 10.92 16.01 21.23
CA GLY A 52 12.37 15.84 21.05
C GLY A 52 12.72 14.57 20.27
N MET A 53 12.01 13.47 20.52
CA MET A 53 12.19 12.24 19.72
C MET A 53 11.87 12.45 18.24
N GLN A 54 10.86 13.25 17.89
CA GLN A 54 10.53 13.49 16.47
C GLN A 54 11.66 14.21 15.72
N ILE A 55 12.36 15.14 16.37
CA ILE A 55 13.53 15.81 15.75
C ILE A 55 14.63 14.79 15.46
N ILE A 56 14.89 13.86 16.39
CA ILE A 56 15.87 12.79 16.20
C ILE A 56 15.46 11.88 15.02
N TRP A 57 14.18 11.51 14.93
CA TRP A 57 13.68 10.68 13.83
C TRP A 57 13.75 11.40 12.48
N ILE A 58 13.44 12.69 12.42
CA ILE A 58 13.59 13.51 11.20
C ILE A 58 15.07 13.60 10.80
N GLY A 59 15.98 13.87 11.75
CA GLY A 59 17.41 13.88 11.48
C GLY A 59 17.92 12.53 10.96
N THR A 60 17.45 11.45 11.58
CA THR A 60 17.77 10.07 11.17
C THR A 60 17.22 9.75 9.79
N SER A 61 16.00 10.19 9.44
CA SER A 61 15.42 9.95 8.12
C SER A 61 16.16 10.71 7.02
N ILE A 62 16.60 11.94 7.28
CA ILE A 62 17.40 12.72 6.32
C ILE A 62 18.75 12.05 6.12
N ALA A 63 19.43 11.64 7.20
CA ALA A 63 20.71 10.95 7.11
C ALA A 63 20.59 9.63 6.33
N LEU A 64 19.58 8.80 6.64
CA LEU A 64 19.31 7.57 5.91
C LEU A 64 18.94 7.82 4.44
N GLY A 65 18.14 8.86 4.17
CA GLY A 65 17.80 9.27 2.80
C GLY A 65 19.03 9.64 1.97
N LEU A 66 19.99 10.36 2.57
CA LEU A 66 21.26 10.68 1.91
C LEU A 66 22.10 9.43 1.65
N VAL A 67 22.17 8.49 2.60
CA VAL A 67 22.88 7.22 2.40
C VAL A 67 22.26 6.41 1.25
N ILE A 68 20.92 6.32 1.21
CA ILE A 68 20.17 5.63 0.16
C ILE A 68 20.41 6.28 -1.21
N LEU A 69 20.50 7.61 -1.26
CA LEU A 69 20.74 8.37 -2.49
C LEU A 69 22.16 8.23 -3.03
N LEU A 70 23.14 7.98 -2.14
CA LEU A 70 24.52 7.73 -2.52
C LEU A 70 24.78 6.26 -2.91
N LEU A 71 23.84 5.36 -2.66
CA LEU A 71 23.93 3.95 -3.05
C LEU A 71 23.64 3.79 -4.55
N ASP A 72 24.40 2.89 -5.18
CA ASP A 72 24.25 2.54 -6.60
C ASP A 72 22.91 1.83 -6.86
N ASP A 73 22.23 2.15 -7.95
CA ASP A 73 20.91 1.59 -8.29
C ASP A 73 20.99 0.07 -8.53
N ARG A 74 22.12 -0.38 -9.07
CA ARG A 74 22.45 -1.81 -9.29
C ARG A 74 22.44 -2.64 -8.02
N PHE A 75 22.74 -2.03 -6.87
CA PHE A 75 22.67 -2.70 -5.58
C PHE A 75 21.24 -3.17 -5.31
N TYR A 76 20.26 -2.28 -5.49
CA TYR A 76 18.86 -2.60 -5.23
C TYR A 76 18.35 -3.67 -6.19
N ASP A 77 18.68 -3.57 -7.49
CA ASP A 77 18.31 -4.64 -8.44
C ASP A 77 18.93 -5.98 -8.03
N THR A 78 20.24 -6.04 -7.77
CA THR A 78 20.91 -7.31 -7.45
C THR A 78 20.33 -7.97 -6.19
N PHE A 79 20.13 -7.21 -5.12
CA PHE A 79 19.70 -7.71 -3.81
C PHE A 79 18.17 -7.75 -3.62
N SER A 80 17.36 -7.37 -4.61
CA SER A 80 15.89 -7.27 -4.50
C SER A 80 15.24 -8.50 -3.87
N TYR A 81 15.54 -9.70 -4.39
CA TYR A 81 14.95 -10.96 -3.89
C TYR A 81 15.47 -11.36 -2.52
N VAL A 82 16.72 -11.01 -2.19
CA VAL A 82 17.31 -11.27 -0.87
C VAL A 82 16.62 -10.39 0.17
N ILE A 83 16.49 -9.09 -0.12
CA ILE A 83 15.81 -8.12 0.75
C ILE A 83 14.36 -8.55 0.98
N TYR A 84 13.67 -8.95 -0.08
CA TYR A 84 12.31 -9.48 0.01
C TYR A 84 12.23 -10.74 0.87
N GLY A 85 13.06 -11.76 0.61
CA GLY A 85 13.07 -13.00 1.38
C GLY A 85 13.31 -12.77 2.87
N VAL A 86 14.31 -11.95 3.22
CA VAL A 86 14.61 -11.61 4.62
C VAL A 86 13.43 -10.90 5.29
N LEU A 87 12.79 -9.95 4.61
CA LEU A 87 11.66 -9.21 5.19
C LEU A 87 10.38 -10.02 5.29
N ILE A 88 10.14 -10.96 4.37
CA ILE A 88 9.06 -11.94 4.51
C ILE A 88 9.30 -12.84 5.73
N LEU A 89 10.52 -13.33 5.90
CA LEU A 89 10.87 -14.15 7.08
C LEU A 89 10.71 -13.35 8.37
N LEU A 90 11.10 -12.08 8.37
CA LEU A 90 10.90 -11.20 9.52
C LEU A 90 9.41 -10.97 9.81
N LEU A 91 8.59 -10.70 8.78
CA LEU A 91 7.14 -10.56 8.93
C LEU A 91 6.48 -11.84 9.43
N PHE A 92 6.94 -12.99 8.98
CA PHE A 92 6.45 -14.27 9.46
C PHE A 92 6.82 -14.49 10.92
N ALA A 93 8.08 -14.21 11.30
CA ALA A 93 8.54 -14.33 12.67
C ALA A 93 7.78 -13.42 13.64
N THR A 94 7.46 -12.19 13.24
CA THR A 94 6.73 -11.26 14.12
C THR A 94 5.28 -11.67 14.41
N ILE A 95 4.67 -12.56 13.62
CA ILE A 95 3.34 -13.11 13.94
C ILE A 95 3.34 -13.81 15.30
N PHE A 96 4.46 -14.44 15.67
CA PHE A 96 4.61 -15.19 16.92
C PHE A 96 5.17 -14.35 18.07
N ASN A 97 5.38 -13.04 17.87
CA ASN A 97 5.96 -12.18 18.89
C ASN A 97 4.97 -12.02 20.07
N PRO A 98 5.33 -12.37 21.31
CA PRO A 98 4.43 -12.27 22.46
C PRO A 98 4.10 -10.80 22.84
N HIS A 99 4.91 -9.83 22.41
CA HIS A 99 4.65 -8.42 22.68
C HIS A 99 3.57 -7.88 21.73
N SER A 100 2.39 -7.59 22.26
CA SER A 100 1.31 -6.93 21.51
C SER A 100 1.21 -5.46 21.88
N ILE A 101 1.22 -4.55 20.89
CA ILE A 101 0.87 -3.15 21.07
C ILE A 101 -0.55 -2.96 20.50
N LYS A 102 -1.51 -2.56 21.34
CA LYS A 102 -2.93 -2.41 20.96
C LYS A 102 -3.55 -3.67 20.32
N GLY A 103 -3.08 -4.85 20.72
CA GLY A 103 -3.57 -6.12 20.18
C GLY A 103 -2.97 -6.52 18.82
N SER A 104 -2.00 -5.78 18.29
CA SER A 104 -1.20 -6.16 17.14
C SER A 104 0.21 -6.61 17.54
N HIS A 105 0.72 -7.64 16.86
CA HIS A 105 2.06 -8.21 17.04
C HIS A 105 3.08 -7.66 16.02
N SER A 106 2.78 -6.53 15.39
CA SER A 106 3.56 -5.97 14.28
C SER A 106 4.82 -5.22 14.69
N TRP A 107 4.96 -4.81 15.95
CA TRP A 107 6.04 -3.96 16.41
C TRP A 107 7.19 -4.76 17.00
N LEU A 108 8.38 -4.57 16.45
CA LEU A 108 9.63 -5.00 17.06
C LEU A 108 10.09 -3.90 18.02
N VAL A 109 10.06 -4.19 19.32
CA VAL A 109 10.48 -3.25 20.36
C VAL A 109 11.92 -3.59 20.77
N LEU A 110 12.87 -2.76 20.33
CA LEU A 110 14.29 -2.86 20.68
C LEU A 110 14.64 -1.68 21.61
N GLY A 111 14.28 -1.82 22.89
CA GLY A 111 14.46 -0.77 23.89
C GLY A 111 13.72 0.53 23.52
N PRO A 112 14.40 1.66 23.27
CA PRO A 112 13.77 2.91 22.85
C PRO A 112 13.33 2.91 21.38
N LEU A 113 13.86 2.00 20.56
CA LEU A 113 13.54 1.92 19.13
C LEU A 113 12.35 1.00 18.91
N ARG A 114 11.37 1.51 18.17
CA ARG A 114 10.19 0.77 17.74
C ARG A 114 10.20 0.72 16.23
N LEU A 115 10.41 -0.47 15.68
CA LEU A 115 10.44 -0.67 14.23
C LEU A 115 9.26 -1.55 13.83
N GLN A 116 8.60 -1.15 12.74
CA GLN A 116 7.49 -1.89 12.16
C GLN A 116 7.97 -2.56 10.86
N PRO A 117 8.19 -3.89 10.84
CA PRO A 117 8.66 -4.59 9.65
C PRO A 117 7.71 -4.45 8.45
N ALA A 118 6.41 -4.24 8.69
CA ALA A 118 5.41 -4.03 7.63
C ALA A 118 5.71 -2.82 6.73
N GLU A 119 6.35 -1.77 7.28
CA GLU A 119 6.76 -0.59 6.50
C GLU A 119 7.89 -0.95 5.52
N PHE A 120 8.92 -1.64 6.00
CA PHE A 120 10.02 -2.13 5.17
C PHE A 120 9.56 -3.18 4.15
N GLY A 121 8.57 -4.01 4.52
CA GLY A 121 7.97 -5.00 3.62
C GLY A 121 7.37 -4.38 2.36
N LYS A 122 6.76 -3.19 2.45
CA LYS A 122 6.18 -2.51 1.27
C LYS A 122 7.27 -2.16 0.26
N PHE A 123 8.37 -1.59 0.73
CA PHE A 123 9.52 -1.26 -0.10
C PHE A 123 10.13 -2.52 -0.75
N ALA A 124 10.35 -3.57 0.03
CA ALA A 124 10.92 -4.81 -0.47
C ALA A 124 10.04 -5.51 -1.50
N THR A 125 8.73 -5.46 -1.30
CA THR A 125 7.74 -5.98 -2.24
C THR A 125 7.77 -5.18 -3.54
N ALA A 126 7.78 -3.85 -3.47
CA ALA A 126 7.90 -2.99 -4.64
C ALA A 126 9.15 -3.34 -5.46
N LEU A 127 10.28 -3.51 -4.78
CA LEU A 127 11.56 -3.83 -5.40
C LEU A 127 11.57 -5.23 -6.04
N ALA A 128 11.05 -6.25 -5.34
CA ALA A 128 10.95 -7.61 -5.87
C ALA A 128 10.00 -7.71 -7.07
N VAL A 129 8.84 -7.02 -7.01
CA VAL A 129 7.90 -6.96 -8.13
C VAL A 129 8.54 -6.24 -9.32
N ALA A 130 9.19 -5.10 -9.10
CA ALA A 130 9.88 -4.37 -10.16
C ALA A 130 10.94 -5.24 -10.86
N LYS A 131 11.79 -5.94 -10.10
CA LYS A 131 12.78 -6.87 -10.65
C LYS A 131 12.13 -8.02 -11.43
N PHE A 132 11.05 -8.58 -10.89
CA PHE A 132 10.33 -9.67 -11.55
C PHE A 132 9.73 -9.24 -12.89
N MET A 133 9.18 -8.03 -12.96
CA MET A 133 8.58 -7.46 -14.17
C MET A 133 9.63 -6.99 -15.19
N SER A 134 10.81 -6.59 -14.73
CA SER A 134 11.95 -6.22 -15.58
C SER A 134 12.66 -7.42 -16.22
N SER A 135 12.31 -8.66 -15.86
CA SER A 135 12.94 -9.87 -16.40
C SER A 135 12.61 -10.09 -17.87
N TYR A 136 13.59 -10.57 -18.64
CA TYR A 136 13.41 -10.85 -20.06
C TYR A 136 12.30 -11.90 -20.30
N GLY A 137 11.38 -11.60 -21.22
CA GLY A 137 10.24 -12.46 -21.52
C GLY A 137 9.04 -12.34 -20.57
N PHE A 138 9.08 -11.41 -19.61
CA PHE A 138 7.89 -11.07 -18.83
C PHE A 138 6.80 -10.53 -19.75
N SER A 139 5.60 -11.11 -19.63
CA SER A 139 4.40 -10.63 -20.30
C SER A 139 3.24 -10.68 -19.34
N MET A 140 2.55 -9.55 -19.20
CA MET A 140 1.38 -9.43 -18.33
C MET A 140 0.18 -10.25 -18.84
N GLN A 141 0.18 -10.63 -20.12
CA GLN A 141 -0.86 -11.47 -20.71
C GLN A 141 -0.72 -12.94 -20.32
N ASN A 142 0.47 -13.36 -19.88
CA ASN A 142 0.70 -14.72 -19.41
C ASN A 142 0.19 -14.86 -17.98
N LEU A 143 -0.85 -15.68 -17.81
CA LEU A 143 -1.49 -15.91 -16.52
C LEU A 143 -0.51 -16.39 -15.44
N LYS A 144 0.53 -17.16 -15.81
CA LYS A 144 1.59 -17.59 -14.88
C LYS A 144 2.40 -16.42 -14.34
N HIS A 145 2.82 -15.48 -15.19
CA HIS A 145 3.58 -14.30 -14.77
C HIS A 145 2.70 -13.35 -13.95
N PHE A 146 1.44 -13.15 -14.36
CA PHE A 146 0.48 -12.38 -13.60
C PHE A 146 0.26 -12.95 -12.20
N MET A 147 -0.01 -14.26 -12.09
CA MET A 147 -0.19 -14.93 -10.80
C MET A 147 1.06 -14.91 -9.93
N ALA A 148 2.26 -15.00 -10.52
CA ALA A 148 3.50 -14.86 -9.77
C ALA A 148 3.67 -13.43 -9.22
N ALA A 149 3.41 -12.38 -10.01
CA ALA A 149 3.48 -11.00 -9.55
C ALA A 149 2.47 -10.72 -8.43
N VAL A 150 1.23 -11.18 -8.60
CA VAL A 150 0.19 -11.10 -7.55
C VAL A 150 0.62 -11.89 -6.31
N GLY A 151 1.22 -13.06 -6.46
CA GLY A 151 1.75 -13.88 -5.36
C GLY A 151 2.80 -13.15 -4.53
N ILE A 152 3.73 -12.44 -5.18
CA ILE A 152 4.75 -11.62 -4.49
C ILE A 152 4.11 -10.51 -3.64
N ILE A 153 2.99 -9.94 -4.08
CA ILE A 153 2.25 -8.89 -3.36
C ILE A 153 1.39 -9.46 -2.23
N VAL A 154 0.68 -10.56 -2.50
CA VAL A 154 -0.28 -11.16 -1.57
C VAL A 154 0.42 -11.84 -0.39
N LEU A 155 1.60 -12.44 -0.60
CA LEU A 155 2.33 -13.12 0.46
C LEU A 155 2.63 -12.23 1.69
N PRO A 156 3.28 -11.05 1.56
CA PRO A 156 3.47 -10.14 2.70
C PRO A 156 2.16 -9.62 3.26
N MET A 157 1.16 -9.38 2.40
CA MET A 157 -0.16 -8.93 2.82
C MET A 157 -0.81 -9.94 3.79
N LEU A 158 -0.73 -11.25 3.50
CA LEU A 158 -1.24 -12.30 4.37
C LEU A 158 -0.52 -12.35 5.71
N CYS A 159 0.81 -12.20 5.71
CA CYS A 159 1.58 -12.13 6.96
C CYS A 159 1.15 -10.92 7.82
N ILE A 160 0.94 -9.76 7.21
CA ILE A 160 0.52 -8.53 7.91
C ILE A 160 -0.91 -8.65 8.47
N VAL A 161 -1.82 -9.29 7.73
CA VAL A 161 -3.16 -9.62 8.25
C VAL A 161 -3.05 -10.57 9.45
N GLY A 162 -2.13 -11.55 9.40
CA GLY A 162 -1.81 -12.41 10.54
C GLY A 162 -1.33 -11.66 11.78
N GLN A 163 -0.61 -10.55 11.60
CA GLN A 163 -0.19 -9.65 12.68
C GLN A 163 -1.32 -8.72 13.20
N ARG A 164 -2.53 -8.82 12.63
CA ARG A 164 -3.70 -7.97 12.92
C ARG A 164 -3.51 -6.49 12.55
N GLU A 165 -2.67 -6.19 11.56
CA GLU A 165 -2.48 -4.83 10.99
C GLU A 165 -3.23 -4.67 9.66
N THR A 166 -4.56 -4.79 9.70
CA THR A 166 -5.39 -4.74 8.50
C THR A 166 -5.25 -3.42 7.73
N GLY A 167 -5.00 -2.31 8.44
CA GLY A 167 -4.74 -1.00 7.82
C GLY A 167 -3.50 -1.01 6.93
N SER A 168 -2.38 -1.55 7.40
CA SER A 168 -1.15 -1.66 6.60
C SER A 168 -1.31 -2.66 5.45
N ALA A 169 -2.09 -3.73 5.64
CA ALA A 169 -2.41 -4.67 4.57
C ALA A 169 -3.21 -4.01 3.44
N LEU A 170 -4.16 -3.12 3.75
CA LEU A 170 -4.94 -2.39 2.74
C LEU A 170 -4.05 -1.52 1.83
N VAL A 171 -2.94 -1.00 2.33
CA VAL A 171 -2.00 -0.20 1.52
C VAL A 171 -1.41 -1.03 0.37
N TYR A 172 -1.26 -2.35 0.52
CA TYR A 172 -0.78 -3.22 -0.56
C TYR A 172 -1.75 -3.28 -1.74
N LEU A 173 -3.02 -2.91 -1.57
CA LEU A 173 -3.95 -2.81 -2.70
C LEU A 173 -3.54 -1.73 -3.71
N SER A 174 -2.74 -0.75 -3.30
CA SER A 174 -2.19 0.25 -4.22
C SER A 174 -1.29 -0.36 -5.31
N PHE A 175 -0.66 -1.52 -5.06
CA PHE A 175 0.13 -2.22 -6.08
C PHE A 175 -0.71 -2.71 -7.26
N PHE A 176 -2.04 -2.89 -7.11
CA PHE A 176 -2.90 -3.20 -8.26
C PHE A 176 -2.97 -2.05 -9.27
N LEU A 177 -2.76 -0.79 -8.85
CA LEU A 177 -2.65 0.35 -9.77
C LEU A 177 -1.36 0.28 -10.60
N MET A 178 -0.26 -0.18 -10.00
CA MET A 178 0.98 -0.47 -10.71
C MET A 178 0.78 -1.60 -11.72
N LEU A 179 0.13 -2.69 -11.33
CA LEU A 179 -0.17 -3.79 -12.26
C LEU A 179 -1.08 -3.33 -13.41
N TYR A 180 -2.04 -2.43 -13.15
CA TYR A 180 -2.87 -1.82 -14.19
C TYR A 180 -2.05 -1.01 -15.19
N ARG A 181 -1.09 -0.21 -14.71
CA ARG A 181 -0.17 0.54 -15.58
C ARG A 181 0.64 -0.38 -16.50
N GLU A 182 0.99 -1.57 -16.02
CA GLU A 182 1.78 -2.58 -16.74
C GLU A 182 0.94 -3.49 -17.66
N GLY A 183 -0.35 -3.20 -17.81
CA GLY A 183 -1.22 -3.87 -18.78
C GLY A 183 -2.18 -4.90 -18.18
N MET A 184 -2.40 -4.91 -16.86
CA MET A 184 -3.49 -5.69 -16.25
C MET A 184 -4.84 -5.24 -16.83
N PRO A 185 -5.75 -6.17 -17.19
CA PRO A 185 -7.11 -5.81 -17.59
C PRO A 185 -7.80 -4.95 -16.52
N GLY A 186 -8.34 -3.79 -16.90
CA GLY A 186 -9.05 -2.89 -15.98
C GLY A 186 -10.23 -3.56 -15.26
N ALA A 187 -10.77 -4.62 -15.86
CA ALA A 187 -11.79 -5.51 -15.32
C ALA A 187 -11.46 -5.96 -13.90
N ILE A 188 -10.21 -6.30 -13.62
CA ILE A 188 -9.77 -6.81 -12.32
C ILE A 188 -9.85 -5.69 -11.27
N LEU A 189 -9.37 -4.49 -11.61
CA LEU A 189 -9.42 -3.33 -10.73
C LEU A 189 -10.87 -2.93 -10.42
N PHE A 190 -11.70 -2.80 -11.46
CA PHE A 190 -13.11 -2.46 -11.30
C PHE A 190 -13.87 -3.50 -10.48
N THR A 191 -13.61 -4.80 -10.71
CA THR A 191 -14.23 -5.88 -9.93
C THR A 191 -13.85 -5.78 -8.44
N GLY A 192 -12.59 -5.46 -8.13
CA GLY A 192 -12.14 -5.26 -6.75
C GLY A 192 -12.85 -4.10 -6.05
N VAL A 193 -12.97 -2.95 -6.72
CA VAL A 193 -13.70 -1.78 -6.19
C VAL A 193 -15.19 -2.10 -6.00
N SER A 194 -15.80 -2.76 -6.97
CA SER A 194 -17.20 -3.21 -6.90
C SER A 194 -17.44 -4.17 -5.74
N MET A 195 -16.54 -5.12 -5.49
CA MET A 195 -16.64 -6.06 -4.36
C MET A 195 -16.69 -5.32 -3.02
N VAL A 196 -15.83 -4.31 -2.81
CA VAL A 196 -15.85 -3.49 -1.60
C VAL A 196 -17.16 -2.71 -1.48
N ALA A 197 -17.63 -2.12 -2.58
CA ALA A 197 -18.90 -1.40 -2.59
C ALA A 197 -20.08 -2.31 -2.24
N TYR A 198 -20.14 -3.53 -2.79
CA TYR A 198 -21.18 -4.52 -2.49
C TYR A 198 -21.15 -4.95 -1.04
N PHE A 199 -19.96 -5.19 -0.49
CA PHE A 199 -19.80 -5.54 0.92
C PHE A 199 -20.31 -4.43 1.84
N VAL A 200 -19.89 -3.18 1.60
CA VAL A 200 -20.29 -2.03 2.43
C VAL A 200 -21.81 -1.78 2.36
N VAL A 201 -22.38 -1.79 1.15
CA VAL A 201 -23.83 -1.57 0.96
C VAL A 201 -24.63 -2.73 1.56
N GLY A 202 -24.21 -3.97 1.34
CA GLY A 202 -24.87 -5.16 1.86
C GLY A 202 -24.95 -5.14 3.39
N VAL A 203 -23.84 -4.85 4.07
CA VAL A 203 -23.78 -4.80 5.54
C VAL A 203 -24.55 -3.59 6.08
N LYS A 204 -24.41 -2.41 5.48
CA LYS A 204 -25.05 -1.17 5.97
C LYS A 204 -26.57 -1.26 5.95
N TYR A 205 -27.15 -1.90 4.94
CA TYR A 205 -28.61 -1.99 4.74
C TYR A 205 -29.16 -3.39 5.04
N GLU A 206 -28.41 -4.21 5.79
CA GLU A 206 -28.83 -5.57 6.14
C GLU A 206 -30.12 -5.59 6.98
N ASN A 207 -30.23 -4.64 7.93
CA ASN A 207 -31.34 -4.59 8.88
C ASN A 207 -32.58 -3.84 8.36
N VAL A 208 -32.50 -3.24 7.18
CA VAL A 208 -33.63 -2.53 6.58
C VAL A 208 -34.39 -3.52 5.70
N MET A 209 -35.59 -3.91 6.11
CA MET A 209 -36.46 -4.78 5.32
C MET A 209 -37.15 -4.00 4.21
N MET A 210 -37.30 -4.63 3.03
CA MET A 210 -38.15 -4.09 1.98
C MET A 210 -39.62 -4.21 2.41
N TRP A 211 -40.45 -3.24 2.03
CA TRP A 211 -41.89 -3.22 2.36
C TRP A 211 -42.53 -4.59 2.11
N ASP A 212 -43.03 -5.22 3.19
CA ASP A 212 -43.78 -6.48 3.23
C ASP A 212 -43.14 -7.73 2.57
N THR A 213 -41.82 -7.73 2.36
CA THR A 213 -41.10 -8.88 1.78
C THR A 213 -40.08 -9.47 2.76
N TYR A 214 -39.79 -10.78 2.68
CA TYR A 214 -38.75 -11.44 3.48
C TYR A 214 -37.31 -11.08 3.09
N THR A 215 -37.09 -10.12 2.18
CA THR A 215 -35.78 -9.73 1.68
C THR A 215 -35.35 -8.37 2.25
N SER A 216 -34.07 -8.27 2.63
CA SER A 216 -33.49 -6.99 3.06
C SER A 216 -33.18 -6.09 1.86
N VAL A 217 -33.33 -4.78 2.07
CA VAL A 217 -32.98 -3.74 1.09
C VAL A 217 -31.53 -3.89 0.64
N GLY A 218 -30.62 -4.21 1.57
CA GLY A 218 -29.21 -4.45 1.25
C GLY A 218 -29.00 -5.55 0.21
N LYS A 219 -29.69 -6.69 0.34
CA LYS A 219 -29.58 -7.81 -0.62
C LYS A 219 -30.12 -7.41 -2.00
N PHE A 220 -31.26 -6.73 -2.05
CA PHE A 220 -31.84 -6.26 -3.30
C PHE A 220 -30.91 -5.27 -4.03
N VAL A 221 -30.40 -4.26 -3.32
CA VAL A 221 -29.49 -3.26 -3.89
C VAL A 221 -28.19 -3.90 -4.37
N VAL A 222 -27.62 -4.85 -3.62
CA VAL A 222 -26.39 -5.54 -4.04
C VAL A 222 -26.63 -6.35 -5.31
N LEU A 223 -27.73 -7.10 -5.43
CA LEU A 223 -28.05 -7.87 -6.63
C LEU A 223 -28.22 -6.97 -7.85
N LEU A 224 -28.91 -5.84 -7.70
CA LEU A 224 -29.09 -4.85 -8.76
C LEU A 224 -27.74 -4.24 -9.18
N LEU A 225 -26.88 -3.88 -8.22
CA LEU A 225 -25.54 -3.37 -8.49
C LEU A 225 -24.64 -4.38 -9.21
N VAL A 226 -24.74 -5.68 -8.86
CA VAL A 226 -24.04 -6.77 -9.56
C VAL A 226 -24.51 -6.85 -11.01
N GLN A 227 -25.83 -6.78 -11.25
CA GLN A 227 -26.41 -6.86 -12.60
C GLN A 227 -25.98 -5.68 -13.49
N ILE A 228 -26.03 -4.44 -12.98
CA ILE A 228 -25.56 -3.25 -13.71
C ILE A 228 -24.07 -3.38 -14.04
N PHE A 229 -23.27 -3.82 -13.06
CA PHE A 229 -21.83 -3.96 -13.26
C PHE A 229 -21.49 -5.02 -14.31
N THR A 230 -22.13 -6.19 -14.24
CA THR A 230 -21.94 -7.26 -15.22
C THR A 230 -22.36 -6.80 -16.62
N ALA A 231 -23.49 -6.11 -16.77
CA ALA A 231 -23.92 -5.55 -18.05
C ALA A 231 -22.91 -4.50 -18.60
N GLY A 232 -22.39 -3.63 -17.72
CA GLY A 232 -21.36 -2.65 -18.07
C GLY A 232 -20.05 -3.29 -18.52
N MET A 233 -19.63 -4.36 -17.84
CA MET A 233 -18.44 -5.14 -18.19
C MET A 233 -18.60 -5.83 -19.54
N VAL A 234 -19.74 -6.48 -19.81
CA VAL A 234 -20.01 -7.10 -21.12
C VAL A 234 -19.96 -6.04 -22.22
N ASN A 235 -20.67 -4.93 -22.07
CA ASN A 235 -20.65 -3.85 -23.05
C ASN A 235 -19.24 -3.30 -23.32
N SER A 236 -18.44 -3.10 -22.26
CA SER A 236 -17.09 -2.53 -22.39
C SER A 236 -16.07 -3.49 -23.00
N TYR A 237 -16.16 -4.79 -22.74
CA TYR A 237 -15.14 -5.76 -23.14
C TYR A 237 -15.52 -6.58 -24.38
N THR A 238 -16.80 -6.85 -24.61
CA THR A 238 -17.26 -7.59 -25.80
C THR A 238 -17.81 -6.68 -26.90
N GLY A 239 -18.14 -5.43 -26.58
CA GLY A 239 -18.77 -4.48 -27.52
C GLY A 239 -20.21 -4.83 -27.89
N ASP A 240 -20.77 -5.92 -27.34
CA ASP A 240 -22.12 -6.39 -27.67
C ASP A 240 -23.17 -5.71 -26.78
N ARG A 241 -23.62 -4.53 -27.25
CA ARG A 241 -24.70 -3.76 -26.60
C ARG A 241 -26.00 -4.55 -26.44
N LYS A 242 -26.29 -5.51 -27.34
CA LYS A 242 -27.54 -6.28 -27.27
C LYS A 242 -27.52 -7.23 -26.08
N GLN A 243 -26.42 -7.94 -25.88
CA GLN A 243 -26.26 -8.81 -24.70
C GLN A 243 -26.26 -8.02 -23.39
N ALA A 244 -25.61 -6.86 -23.35
CA ALA A 244 -25.65 -5.99 -22.17
C ALA A 244 -27.08 -5.51 -21.83
N LEU A 245 -27.88 -5.15 -22.83
CA LEU A 245 -29.28 -4.76 -22.65
C LEU A 245 -30.16 -5.93 -22.20
N ILE A 246 -29.91 -7.15 -22.71
CA ILE A 246 -30.61 -8.36 -22.25
C ILE A 246 -30.31 -8.63 -20.77
N ILE A 247 -29.04 -8.51 -20.36
CA ILE A 247 -28.64 -8.68 -18.95
C ILE A 247 -29.34 -7.65 -18.06
N LEU A 248 -29.50 -6.41 -18.50
CA LEU A 248 -30.24 -5.37 -17.76
C LEU A 248 -31.76 -5.61 -17.72
N ALA A 249 -32.34 -6.15 -18.78
CA ALA A 249 -33.78 -6.36 -18.89
C ALA A 249 -34.30 -7.56 -18.07
N TYR A 250 -33.41 -8.45 -17.60
CA TYR A 250 -33.76 -9.63 -16.80
C TYR A 250 -33.95 -9.35 -15.29
N SER A 251 -34.04 -8.07 -14.86
CA SER A 251 -34.22 -7.67 -13.45
C SER A 251 -35.66 -7.76 -12.96
#